data_AF-A0A8X6EZ24-F1
#
_entry.id   AF-A0A8X6EZ24-F1
#
_cell.length_a   1.000
_cell.length_b   1.000
_cell.length_c   1.000
_cell.angle_alpha   90.00
_cell.angle_beta   90.00
_cell.angle_gamma   90.00
#
_symmetry.space_group_name_H-M   'P 1'
#
loop_
_entity.id
_entity.type
_entity.pdbx_description
1 polymer ?
#
loop_
_entity_poly.entity_id
_entity_poly.type
_entity_poly.pdbx_seq_one_letter_code
_entity_poly.pdbx_strand_id
1 'polypeptide(L)'
;MLFKRFSNEFVLLNSFTIDADAKSDKLDRRTLAFVHEPPEHVEFYNTTGAVIPCTARGDPAPTLRWETRDGNPVKDVPGLRHIRPDGSLVFPPFHADNYRQDVHASVYRCTAANSAGVIGSRDVHVRGSK
;
A
#
# COMPACT_ATOMS: atom_id res chain seq x y z
N MET A 1 -40.37 1.80 24.01
CA MET A 1 -40.17 3.22 24.35
C MET A 1 -39.13 3.30 25.45
N LEU A 2 -37.99 3.93 25.20
CA LEU A 2 -37.00 4.22 26.25
C LEU A 2 -36.59 5.69 26.14
N PHE A 3 -36.61 6.38 27.28
CA PHE A 3 -36.21 7.79 27.38
C PHE A 3 -34.77 7.89 27.88
N LYS A 4 -33.96 8.75 27.24
CA LYS A 4 -32.71 9.25 27.83
C LYS A 4 -32.75 10.77 27.88
N ARG A 5 -32.28 11.31 29.01
CA ARG A 5 -32.43 12.70 29.43
C ARG A 5 -31.15 13.47 29.14
N PHE A 6 -31.23 14.53 28.35
CA PHE A 6 -30.22 15.59 28.29
C PHE A 6 -30.95 16.93 28.35
N SER A 7 -30.56 17.76 29.32
CA SER A 7 -30.89 19.20 29.45
C SER A 7 -32.31 19.60 29.03
N ASN A 8 -33.29 19.27 29.88
CA ASN A 8 -34.61 19.91 30.06
C ASN A 8 -35.46 20.36 28.83
N GLU A 9 -35.24 19.84 27.63
CA GLU A 9 -36.19 19.96 26.51
C GLU A 9 -36.44 18.60 25.84
N PHE A 10 -37.72 18.29 25.61
CA PHE A 10 -38.15 17.14 24.83
C PHE A 10 -38.01 17.47 23.34
N VAL A 11 -36.91 17.05 22.72
CA VAL A 11 -36.75 17.16 21.26
C VAL A 11 -37.27 15.88 20.61
N LEU A 12 -38.30 16.02 19.75
CA LEU A 12 -38.75 14.98 18.83
C LEU A 12 -37.75 14.91 17.67
N LEU A 13 -36.80 13.98 17.73
CA LEU A 13 -35.89 13.71 16.60
C LEU A 13 -36.47 12.63 15.70
N ASN A 14 -36.88 13.02 14.49
CA ASN A 14 -37.09 12.09 13.39
C ASN A 14 -35.74 11.51 12.95
N SER A 15 -35.68 10.19 12.80
CA SER A 15 -34.49 9.43 12.42
C SER A 15 -34.06 9.72 10.97
N PHE A 16 -33.17 10.69 10.75
CA PHE A 16 -32.60 10.99 9.42
C PHE A 16 -31.09 11.30 9.40
N THR A 17 -30.39 11.29 10.54
CA THR A 17 -28.95 11.66 10.62
C THR A 17 -27.97 10.50 10.82
N ILE A 18 -28.43 9.24 10.80
CA ILE A 18 -27.57 8.05 10.99
C ILE A 18 -27.00 7.52 9.64
N ASP A 19 -27.65 7.81 8.52
CA ASP A 19 -27.33 7.19 7.22
C ASP A 19 -26.24 7.90 6.39
N ALA A 20 -25.98 9.18 6.64
CA ALA A 20 -25.01 9.96 5.86
C ALA A 20 -23.55 9.58 6.16
N ASP A 21 -23.22 9.41 7.45
CA ASP A 21 -21.87 8.98 7.89
C ASP A 21 -21.57 7.55 7.45
N ALA A 22 -22.55 6.63 7.58
CA ALA A 22 -22.42 5.25 7.12
C ALA A 22 -22.28 5.13 5.60
N LYS A 23 -22.93 6.01 4.83
CA LYS A 23 -22.84 6.05 3.36
C LYS A 23 -21.50 6.64 2.90
N SER A 24 -20.97 7.62 3.62
CA SER A 24 -19.66 8.22 3.37
C SER A 24 -18.52 7.23 3.63
N ASP A 25 -18.54 6.53 4.76
CA ASP A 25 -17.56 5.47 5.08
C ASP A 25 -17.59 4.34 4.05
N LYS A 26 -18.79 3.92 3.62
CA LYS A 26 -18.94 2.88 2.61
C LYS A 26 -18.43 3.31 1.23
N LEU A 27 -18.62 4.58 0.86
CA LEU A 27 -18.07 5.14 -0.38
C LEU A 27 -16.55 5.26 -0.29
N ASP A 28 -16.04 5.71 0.85
CA ASP A 28 -14.60 5.79 1.07
C ASP A 28 -13.94 4.42 0.95
N ARG A 29 -14.48 3.39 1.62
CA ARG A 29 -13.95 2.02 1.55
C ARG A 29 -13.96 1.40 0.15
N ARG A 30 -14.85 1.85 -0.73
CA ARG A 30 -14.91 1.41 -2.14
C ARG A 30 -13.86 2.10 -3.00
N THR A 31 -13.45 3.31 -2.63
CA THR A 31 -12.39 4.03 -3.33
C THR A 31 -11.08 3.28 -3.20
N LEU A 32 -10.49 2.97 -4.35
CA LEU A 32 -9.17 2.39 -4.44
C LEU A 32 -8.13 3.46 -4.10
N ALA A 33 -7.37 3.27 -3.02
CA ALA A 33 -6.38 4.23 -2.55
C ALA A 33 -5.22 3.52 -1.84
N PHE A 34 -4.02 4.10 -1.90
CA PHE A 34 -2.89 3.60 -1.11
C PHE A 34 -3.10 3.94 0.37
N VAL A 35 -2.89 2.94 1.23
CA VAL A 35 -2.81 3.11 2.69
C VAL A 35 -1.35 3.39 3.07
N HIS A 36 -0.43 2.59 2.52
CA HIS A 36 0.99 2.86 2.57
C HIS A 36 1.51 2.95 1.14
N GLU A 37 1.85 4.16 0.73
CA GLU A 37 2.55 4.39 -0.54
C GLU A 37 4.07 4.37 -0.29
N PRO A 38 4.85 3.69 -1.13
CA PRO A 38 6.31 3.71 -1.03
C PRO A 38 6.93 5.11 -1.07
N PRO A 39 8.06 5.34 -0.37
CA PRO A 39 8.84 6.56 -0.54
C PRO A 39 9.49 6.64 -1.94
N GLU A 40 9.84 7.84 -2.39
CA GLU A 40 10.46 8.05 -3.71
C GLU A 40 11.91 7.54 -3.79
N HIS A 41 12.61 7.51 -2.66
CA HIS A 41 14.01 7.08 -2.56
C HIS A 41 14.18 6.09 -1.41
N VAL A 42 14.90 5.00 -1.68
CA VAL A 42 15.26 4.00 -0.68
C VAL A 42 16.74 3.67 -0.82
N GLU A 43 17.52 4.06 0.19
CA GLU A 43 18.93 3.69 0.30
C GLU A 43 19.11 2.70 1.44
N PHE A 44 19.94 1.68 1.24
CA PHE A 44 20.18 0.65 2.25
C PHE A 44 21.54 -0.01 2.08
N TYR A 45 22.02 -0.65 3.15
CA TYR A 45 23.28 -1.40 3.14
C TYR A 45 23.03 -2.89 2.90
N ASN A 46 23.99 -3.56 2.27
CA ASN A 46 23.97 -5.00 2.06
C ASN A 46 23.86 -5.81 3.37
N THR A 47 24.32 -5.28 4.51
CA THR A 47 24.21 -5.92 5.83
C THR A 47 22.81 -5.83 6.43
N THR A 48 22.04 -4.79 6.09
CA THR A 48 20.72 -4.54 6.69
C THR A 48 19.56 -4.95 5.78
N GLY A 49 19.75 -4.86 4.46
CA GLY A 49 18.64 -4.99 3.52
C GLY A 49 17.64 -3.84 3.64
N ALA A 50 16.47 -4.00 3.01
CA ALA A 50 15.37 -3.05 3.05
C ALA A 50 14.00 -3.75 2.92
N VAL A 51 12.96 -3.10 3.45
CA VAL A 51 11.56 -3.46 3.24
C VAL A 51 10.83 -2.21 2.79
N ILE A 52 10.21 -2.27 1.62
CA ILE A 52 9.47 -1.16 1.03
C ILE A 52 7.98 -1.49 1.11
N PRO A 53 7.23 -0.88 2.03
CA PRO A 53 5.82 -1.19 2.20
C PRO A 53 5.01 -0.67 1.02
N CYS A 54 4.07 -1.49 0.55
CA CYS A 54 3.01 -1.05 -0.34
C CYS A 54 1.72 -1.74 0.07
N THR A 55 0.71 -0.96 0.45
CA THR A 55 -0.63 -1.48 0.75
C THR A 55 -1.69 -0.54 0.20
N ALA A 56 -2.80 -1.11 -0.26
CA ALA A 56 -3.93 -0.35 -0.78
C ALA A 56 -5.24 -0.87 -0.21
N ARG A 57 -6.19 0.04 -0.05
CA ARG A 57 -7.58 -0.25 0.33
C ARG A 57 -8.48 -0.17 -0.89
N GLY A 58 -9.58 -0.91 -0.86
CA GLY A 58 -10.62 -0.92 -1.87
C GLY A 58 -11.62 -2.04 -1.56
N ASP A 59 -12.81 -1.96 -2.14
CA ASP A 59 -13.84 -2.99 -2.04
C ASP A 59 -14.32 -3.35 -3.46
N PRO A 60 -13.95 -4.52 -4.02
CA PRO A 60 -13.19 -5.61 -3.39
C PRO A 60 -11.74 -5.28 -3.04
N ALA A 61 -11.14 -6.02 -2.10
CA ALA A 61 -9.73 -5.84 -1.71
C ALA A 61 -8.79 -5.93 -2.93
N PRO A 62 -7.87 -4.97 -3.12
CA PRO A 62 -7.05 -4.92 -4.31
C PRO A 62 -5.91 -5.94 -4.30
N THR A 63 -5.58 -6.45 -5.47
CA THR A 63 -4.33 -7.19 -5.70
C THR A 63 -3.18 -6.20 -5.88
N LEU A 64 -2.08 -6.42 -5.17
CA LEU A 64 -0.87 -5.60 -5.26
C LEU A 64 0.17 -6.28 -6.16
N ARG A 65 0.86 -5.48 -6.96
CA ARG A 65 1.96 -5.93 -7.82
C ARG A 65 3.09 -4.91 -7.80
N TRP A 66 4.28 -5.38 -8.12
CA TRP A 66 5.45 -4.53 -8.34
C TRP A 66 5.89 -4.63 -9.80
N GLU A 67 6.29 -3.51 -10.36
CA GLU A 67 6.72 -3.37 -11.74
C GLU A 67 8.08 -2.64 -11.77
N THR A 68 8.91 -2.96 -12.76
CA THR A 68 10.13 -2.19 -13.05
C THR A 68 9.76 -0.91 -13.81
N ARG A 69 10.73 0.00 -13.97
CA ARG A 69 10.58 1.21 -14.82
C ARG A 69 10.01 0.94 -16.21
N ASP A 70 10.33 -0.22 -16.78
CA ASP A 70 9.92 -0.61 -18.13
C ASP A 70 8.50 -1.23 -18.16
N GLY A 71 7.79 -1.25 -17.02
CA GLY A 71 6.46 -1.86 -16.87
C GLY A 71 6.48 -3.38 -16.75
N ASN A 72 7.67 -3.99 -16.63
CA ASN A 72 7.78 -5.44 -16.49
C ASN A 72 7.43 -5.88 -15.07
N PRO A 73 6.71 -7.00 -14.89
CA PRO A 73 6.40 -7.51 -13.56
C PRO A 73 7.67 -7.90 -12.82
N VAL A 74 7.79 -7.43 -11.58
CA VAL A 74 8.87 -7.78 -10.67
C VAL A 74 8.69 -9.23 -10.23
N LYS A 75 9.74 -10.02 -10.45
CA LYS A 75 9.81 -11.42 -10.01
C LYS A 75 10.76 -11.55 -8.83
N ASP A 76 10.53 -12.60 -8.05
CA ASP A 76 11.43 -13.00 -6.99
C ASP A 76 12.80 -13.39 -7.56
N VAL A 77 13.85 -12.98 -6.86
CA VAL A 77 15.24 -13.35 -7.12
C VAL A 77 15.75 -13.98 -5.83
N PRO A 78 16.00 -15.30 -5.80
CA PRO A 78 16.40 -16.01 -4.58
C PRO A 78 17.54 -15.30 -3.85
N GLY A 79 17.30 -14.99 -2.57
CA GLY A 79 18.27 -14.32 -1.69
C GLY A 79 18.46 -12.81 -1.91
N LEU A 80 17.87 -12.20 -2.94
CA LEU A 80 18.11 -10.79 -3.28
C LEU A 80 16.86 -9.92 -3.30
N ARG A 81 15.72 -10.48 -3.72
CA ARG A 81 14.47 -9.74 -3.77
C ARG A 81 13.27 -10.67 -3.72
N HIS A 82 12.27 -10.35 -2.92
CA HIS A 82 10.98 -11.05 -2.95
C HIS A 82 9.83 -10.12 -2.57
N ILE A 83 8.60 -10.51 -2.93
CA ILE A 83 7.38 -9.79 -2.52
C ILE A 83 6.73 -10.54 -1.34
N ARG A 84 6.44 -9.83 -0.25
CA ARG A 84 5.72 -10.39 0.89
C ARG A 84 4.21 -10.50 0.62
N PRO A 85 3.49 -11.37 1.33
CA PRO A 85 2.03 -11.46 1.23
C PRO A 85 1.29 -10.16 1.57
N ASP A 86 1.90 -9.27 2.35
CA ASP A 86 1.37 -7.95 2.67
C ASP A 86 1.56 -6.92 1.53
N GLY A 87 2.20 -7.30 0.42
CA GLY A 87 2.48 -6.44 -0.73
C GLY A 87 3.83 -5.71 -0.66
N SER A 88 4.59 -5.83 0.43
CA SER A 88 5.89 -5.17 0.57
C SER A 88 6.96 -5.80 -0.32
N LEU A 89 7.80 -4.95 -0.96
CA LEU A 89 8.99 -5.41 -1.68
C LEU A 89 10.17 -5.50 -0.72
N VAL A 90 10.81 -6.66 -0.66
CA VAL A 90 11.88 -6.94 0.31
C VAL A 90 13.19 -7.18 -0.42
N PHE A 91 14.23 -6.55 0.10
CA PHE A 91 15.62 -6.81 -0.23
C PHE A 91 16.31 -7.38 1.02
N PRO A 92 16.53 -8.70 1.10
CA PRO A 92 17.27 -9.29 2.21
C PRO A 92 18.72 -8.78 2.26
N PRO A 93 19.40 -8.91 3.42
CA PRO A 93 20.85 -8.79 3.46
C PRO A 93 21.52 -9.71 2.44
N PHE A 94 22.60 -9.24 1.80
CA PHE A 94 23.27 -9.96 0.73
C PHE A 94 24.80 -9.79 0.80
N HIS A 95 25.55 -10.76 0.27
CA HIS A 95 27.00 -10.62 0.13
C HIS A 95 27.35 -9.65 -1.01
N ALA A 96 28.45 -8.90 -0.88
CA ALA A 96 28.89 -7.92 -1.89
C ALA A 96 29.03 -8.51 -3.31
N ASP A 97 29.37 -9.81 -3.42
CA ASP A 97 29.51 -10.54 -4.69
C ASP A 97 28.16 -10.84 -5.37
N ASN A 98 27.07 -10.86 -4.59
CA ASN A 98 25.72 -11.06 -5.12
C ASN A 98 25.05 -9.71 -5.50
N TYR A 99 25.79 -8.61 -5.48
CA TYR A 99 25.26 -7.32 -5.91
C TYR A 99 24.84 -7.36 -7.37
N ARG A 100 23.57 -7.00 -7.63
CA ARG A 100 22.99 -6.93 -8.96
C ARG A 100 22.42 -5.55 -9.22
N GLN A 101 22.86 -4.89 -10.28
CA GLN A 101 22.40 -3.54 -10.62
C GLN A 101 20.89 -3.52 -10.93
N ASP A 102 20.39 -4.52 -11.64
CA ASP A 102 18.97 -4.67 -11.99
C ASP A 102 18.06 -4.95 -10.78
N VAL A 103 18.65 -5.25 -9.62
CA VAL A 103 17.94 -5.49 -8.35
C VAL A 103 18.17 -4.33 -7.38
N HIS A 104 19.43 -4.01 -7.07
CA HIS A 104 19.81 -3.07 -6.01
C HIS A 104 20.01 -1.64 -6.49
N ALA A 105 20.00 -1.36 -7.79
CA ALA A 105 20.13 -0.01 -8.34
C ALA A 105 19.13 0.18 -9.50
N SER A 106 17.84 0.14 -9.14
CA SER A 106 16.73 0.09 -10.08
C SER A 106 15.57 0.95 -9.61
N VAL A 107 14.64 1.23 -10.53
CA VAL A 107 13.41 1.96 -10.24
C VAL A 107 12.23 0.98 -10.27
N TYR A 108 11.43 1.04 -9.21
CA TYR A 108 10.27 0.19 -8.99
C TYR A 108 9.00 1.02 -8.88
N ARG A 109 7.86 0.40 -9.16
CA ARG A 109 6.55 0.99 -8.95
C ARG A 109 5.59 -0.05 -8.41
N CYS A 110 4.78 0.32 -7.43
CA CYS A 110 3.73 -0.54 -6.92
C CYS A 110 2.40 -0.22 -7.62
N THR A 111 1.66 -1.24 -8.04
CA THR A 111 0.32 -1.11 -8.62
C THR A 111 -0.69 -1.86 -7.78
N ALA A 112 -1.86 -1.26 -7.59
CA ALA A 112 -3.00 -1.85 -6.91
C ALA A 112 -4.18 -1.93 -7.88
N ALA A 113 -4.82 -3.10 -7.99
CA ALA A 113 -5.89 -3.34 -8.93
C ALA A 113 -7.05 -4.14 -8.33
N ASN A 114 -8.28 -3.73 -8.61
CA ASN A 114 -9.51 -4.48 -8.35
C ASN A 114 -10.53 -4.21 -9.47
N SER A 115 -11.78 -4.64 -9.29
CA SER A 115 -12.86 -4.39 -10.27
C SER A 115 -13.29 -2.93 -10.38
N ALA A 116 -12.93 -2.06 -9.43
CA ALA A 116 -13.22 -0.63 -9.48
C ALA A 116 -12.17 0.15 -10.29
N GLY A 117 -10.96 -0.38 -10.44
CA GLY A 117 -9.92 0.24 -11.26
C GLY A 117 -8.50 -0.18 -10.89
N VAL A 118 -7.54 0.62 -11.36
CA VAL A 118 -6.10 0.43 -11.15
C VAL A 118 -5.49 1.76 -10.73
N ILE A 119 -4.65 1.75 -9.70
CA ILE A 119 -3.81 2.88 -9.28
C ILE A 119 -2.35 2.45 -9.22
N GLY A 120 -1.44 3.38 -9.49
CA GLY A 120 0.00 3.16 -9.38
C GLY A 120 0.64 4.18 -8.45
N SER A 121 1.59 3.74 -7.63
CA SER A 121 2.36 4.61 -6.73
C SER A 121 3.25 5.57 -7.53
N ARG A 122 3.93 6.47 -6.83
CA ARG A 122 5.15 7.11 -7.34
C ARG A 122 6.23 6.08 -7.68
N ASP A 123 7.21 6.52 -8.47
CA ASP A 123 8.41 5.75 -8.77
C ASP A 123 9.33 5.70 -7.53
N VAL A 124 9.92 4.53 -7.29
CA VAL A 124 10.77 4.23 -6.14
C VAL A 124 12.18 3.97 -6.61
N HIS A 125 13.07 4.93 -6.39
CA HIS A 125 14.49 4.83 -6.70
C HIS A 125 15.20 4.05 -5.59
N VAL A 126 15.57 2.81 -5.87
CA VAL A 126 16.25 1.92 -4.92
C VAL A 126 17.75 1.95 -5.17
N ARG A 127 18.53 2.13 -4.11
CA ARG A 127 19.99 2.08 -4.13
C ARG A 127 20.55 1.32 -2.92
N GLY A 128 20.96 0.08 -3.15
CA GLY A 128 21.72 -0.72 -2.19
C GLY A 128 23.22 -0.44 -2.32
N SER A 129 23.93 -0.28 -1.21
CA SER A 129 25.39 -0.20 -1.17
C SER A 129 26.01 -1.50 -0.66
N LYS A 130 27.25 -1.75 -1.09
CA LYS A 130 28.09 -2.84 -0.60
C LYS A 130 28.71 -2.51 0.76
#